data_AF-A0A5P9F330-F1
#
_entry.id   AF-A0A5P9F330-F1
#
_cell.length_a   1.000
_cell.length_b   1.000
_cell.length_c   1.000
_cell.angle_alpha   90.00
_cell.angle_beta   90.00
_cell.angle_gamma   90.00
#
_symmetry.space_group_name_H-M   'P 1'
#
loop_
_entity.id
_entity.type
_entity.pdbx_description
1 polymer ?
#
loop_
_entity_poly.entity_id
_entity_poly.type
_entity_poly.pdbx_seq_one_letter_code
_entity_poly.pdbx_strand_id
1 'polypeptide(L)'
;MCFELDILKKLKKSMSEACDDAFYFSADEKKLIDAEYLLTVNAAKAIKELNHSFGIPYKICLENVTKEFASACTPRMRREKADNILGYNPGILTSNDIKRPGKIDIAVYTNTNGIDIPLCAIEVKGFNPSKQLIIKDLERNSEYFGLASRTGTSTLPFAVFIGLHSYKGVWDDKKEKSNILKVKNRYEKYISGNNNLNSLHQKVDVFTIRRGVLPDLNGPYIQEHGLQGDEDYHFVGVVITTKKNLTIQSTPTQKSYAEV
;
A
#
# COMPACT_ATOMS: atom_id res chain seq x y z
N MET A 1 19.76 1.33 0.45
CA MET A 1 18.60 2.04 1.04
C MET A 1 17.39 1.15 0.81
N CYS A 2 16.57 0.87 1.84
CA CYS A 2 15.43 -0.04 1.71
C CYS A 2 14.20 0.78 1.31
N PHE A 3 13.97 0.96 0.00
CA PHE A 3 12.94 1.83 -0.56
C PHE A 3 11.54 1.60 0.04
N GLU A 4 11.24 0.34 0.38
CA GLU A 4 9.99 -0.03 1.04
C GLU A 4 9.82 0.65 2.40
N LEU A 5 10.83 0.60 3.27
CA LEU A 5 10.72 1.19 4.62
C LEU A 5 10.50 2.71 4.56
N ASP A 6 11.16 3.37 3.61
CA ASP A 6 11.01 4.81 3.41
C ASP A 6 9.61 5.16 2.92
N ILE A 7 9.07 4.42 1.95
CA ILE A 7 7.68 4.58 1.47
C ILE A 7 6.69 4.32 2.61
N LEU A 8 6.84 3.21 3.35
CA LEU A 8 5.96 2.89 4.47
C LEU A 8 5.98 3.99 5.55
N LYS A 9 7.16 4.56 5.85
CA LYS A 9 7.28 5.68 6.79
C LYS A 9 6.55 6.93 6.28
N LYS A 10 6.66 7.24 4.98
CA LYS A 10 5.92 8.36 4.36
C LYS A 10 4.41 8.14 4.39
N LEU A 11 3.95 6.93 4.10
CA LEU A 11 2.53 6.58 4.15
C LEU A 11 1.94 6.72 5.57
N LYS A 12 2.66 6.26 6.60
CA LYS A 12 2.20 6.45 7.98
C LYS A 12 2.08 7.92 8.35
N LYS A 13 3.06 8.73 7.96
CA LYS A 13 3.05 10.19 8.20
C LYS A 13 1.88 10.86 7.48
N SER A 14 1.64 10.52 6.21
CA SER A 14 0.55 11.11 5.43
C SER A 14 -0.83 10.75 5.97
N MET A 15 -0.98 9.61 6.64
CA MET A 15 -2.24 9.23 7.31
C MET A 15 -2.58 10.19 8.46
N SER A 16 -1.58 10.65 9.21
CA SER A 16 -1.76 11.70 10.22
C SER A 16 -2.06 13.05 9.59
N GLU A 17 -1.27 13.46 8.59
CA GLU A 17 -1.45 14.74 7.90
C GLU A 17 -2.83 14.83 7.23
N ALA A 18 -3.33 13.76 6.62
CA ALA A 18 -4.66 13.74 6.02
C ALA A 18 -5.78 13.92 7.05
N CYS A 19 -5.64 13.37 8.26
CA CYS A 19 -6.59 13.58 9.33
C CYS A 19 -6.55 15.03 9.85
N ASP A 20 -5.36 15.62 9.94
CA ASP A 20 -5.20 17.02 10.37
C ASP A 20 -5.72 18.00 9.32
N ASP A 21 -5.42 17.77 8.04
CA ASP A 21 -5.96 18.56 6.93
C ASP A 21 -7.49 18.46 6.86
N ALA A 22 -8.05 17.26 7.05
CA ALA A 22 -9.49 17.07 7.09
C ALA A 22 -10.14 17.90 8.20
N PHE A 23 -9.50 17.98 9.37
CA PHE A 23 -9.94 18.83 10.46
C PHE A 23 -9.90 20.33 10.09
N TYR A 24 -8.81 20.80 9.50
CA TYR A 24 -8.68 22.21 9.08
C TYR A 24 -9.68 22.59 7.97
N PHE A 25 -10.08 21.65 7.12
CA PHE A 25 -11.04 21.90 6.05
C PHE A 25 -12.50 21.80 6.50
N SER A 26 -12.81 21.02 7.54
CA SER A 26 -14.20 20.79 7.95
C SER A 26 -14.72 21.77 8.98
N ALA A 27 -13.84 22.47 9.71
CA ALA A 27 -14.14 23.23 10.94
C ALA A 27 -14.96 22.43 11.99
N ASP A 28 -15.08 21.12 11.80
CA ASP A 28 -15.94 20.20 12.54
C ASP A 28 -15.21 18.86 12.66
N GLU A 29 -14.70 18.56 13.86
CA GLU A 29 -13.98 17.32 14.19
C GLU A 29 -14.81 16.06 13.92
N LYS A 30 -16.14 16.19 13.89
CA LYS A 30 -17.07 15.08 13.67
C LYS A 30 -17.28 14.80 12.17
N LYS A 31 -16.99 15.77 11.29
CA LYS A 31 -17.08 15.58 9.85
C LYS A 31 -15.83 14.88 9.34
N LEU A 32 -15.99 13.58 9.13
CA LEU A 32 -15.14 12.80 8.25
C LEU A 32 -15.34 13.38 6.83
N ILE A 33 -14.57 14.40 6.44
CA ILE A 33 -14.39 14.74 5.02
C ILE A 33 -14.07 13.45 4.28
N ASP A 34 -14.33 13.42 2.97
CA ASP A 34 -14.00 12.30 2.09
C ASP A 34 -12.48 12.03 2.11
N ALA A 35 -12.05 11.38 3.19
CA ALA A 35 -10.67 11.31 3.64
C ALA A 35 -9.86 10.46 2.70
N GLU A 36 -10.52 9.64 1.88
CA GLU A 36 -9.87 8.79 0.89
C GLU A 36 -9.11 9.63 -0.15
N TYR A 37 -9.74 10.62 -0.78
CA TYR A 37 -9.04 11.45 -1.78
C TYR A 37 -7.92 12.28 -1.15
N LEU A 38 -8.19 12.91 0.00
CA LEU A 38 -7.19 13.70 0.72
C LEU A 38 -6.01 12.83 1.18
N LEU A 39 -6.29 11.62 1.68
CA LEU A 39 -5.27 10.64 2.04
C LEU A 39 -4.44 10.21 0.83
N THR A 40 -5.08 9.95 -0.31
CA THR A 40 -4.38 9.60 -1.56
C THR A 40 -3.44 10.70 -2.00
N VAL A 41 -3.90 11.96 -2.01
CA VAL A 41 -3.07 13.11 -2.38
C VAL A 41 -1.92 13.33 -1.40
N ASN A 42 -2.18 13.26 -0.09
CA ASN A 42 -1.14 13.42 0.92
C ASN A 42 -0.12 12.28 0.92
N ALA A 43 -0.55 11.04 0.69
CA ALA A 43 0.34 9.90 0.51
C ALA A 43 1.28 10.09 -0.69
N ALA A 44 0.75 10.52 -1.83
CA ALA A 44 1.57 10.80 -3.01
C ALA A 44 2.56 11.97 -2.78
N LYS A 45 2.11 13.05 -2.13
CA LYS A 45 2.99 14.17 -1.73
C LYS A 45 4.11 13.71 -0.80
N ALA A 46 3.81 12.90 0.20
CA ALA A 46 4.79 12.39 1.15
C ALA A 46 5.83 11.49 0.46
N ILE A 47 5.41 10.63 -0.49
CA ILE A 47 6.34 9.81 -1.28
C ILE A 47 7.22 10.69 -2.18
N LYS A 48 6.68 11.76 -2.78
CA LYS A 48 7.44 12.71 -3.62
C LYS A 48 8.62 13.33 -2.87
N GLU A 49 8.51 13.54 -1.56
CA GLU A 49 9.61 14.04 -0.73
C GLU A 49 10.83 13.08 -0.69
N LEU A 50 10.68 11.83 -1.12
CA LEU A 50 11.83 10.92 -1.25
C LEU A 50 12.70 11.25 -2.48
N ASN A 51 12.24 12.10 -3.39
CA ASN A 51 12.97 12.51 -4.60
C ASN A 51 14.00 13.63 -4.35
N HIS A 52 14.30 13.99 -3.10
CA HIS A 52 15.13 15.15 -2.76
C HIS A 52 16.66 14.94 -2.89
N SER A 53 17.15 13.75 -3.23
CA SER A 53 18.59 13.45 -3.34
C SER A 53 19.06 13.22 -4.78
N PHE A 54 20.37 13.33 -5.00
CA PHE A 54 21.02 12.97 -6.27
C PHE A 54 20.73 11.50 -6.59
N GLY A 55 19.88 11.26 -7.58
CA GLY A 55 19.41 9.94 -7.94
C GLY A 55 18.31 10.02 -9.00
N ILE A 56 17.81 8.86 -9.40
CA ILE A 56 16.70 8.77 -10.35
C ILE A 56 15.40 8.94 -9.55
N PRO A 57 14.61 10.01 -9.79
CA PRO A 57 13.41 10.28 -8.99
C PRO A 57 12.36 9.19 -9.21
N TYR A 58 11.56 8.93 -8.18
CA TYR A 58 10.34 8.16 -8.34
C TYR A 58 9.36 8.89 -9.26
N LYS A 59 8.76 8.15 -10.18
CA LYS A 59 7.57 8.57 -10.90
C LYS A 59 6.35 8.08 -10.11
N ILE A 60 5.51 9.02 -9.69
CA ILE A 60 4.33 8.76 -8.87
C ILE A 60 3.10 9.09 -9.73
N CYS A 61 2.29 8.09 -10.01
CA CYS A 61 1.08 8.22 -10.81
C CYS A 61 -0.14 8.04 -9.89
N LEU A 62 -0.96 9.08 -9.78
CA LEU A 62 -2.29 8.98 -9.17
C LEU A 62 -3.26 8.38 -10.18
N GLU A 63 -4.22 7.58 -9.72
CA GLU A 63 -5.31 7.07 -10.57
C GLU A 63 -4.80 6.32 -11.81
N ASN A 64 -3.70 5.58 -11.62
CA ASN A 64 -2.95 4.96 -12.71
C ASN A 64 -3.73 3.79 -13.31
N VAL A 65 -3.79 3.70 -14.64
CA VAL A 65 -4.57 2.66 -15.32
C VAL A 65 -4.00 1.28 -14.99
N THR A 66 -4.84 0.39 -14.44
CA THR A 66 -4.40 -0.92 -13.96
C THR A 66 -3.70 -1.74 -15.05
N LYS A 67 -4.15 -1.63 -16.31
CA LYS A 67 -3.56 -2.35 -17.45
C LYS A 67 -2.12 -1.92 -17.74
N GLU A 68 -1.84 -0.62 -17.62
CA GLU A 68 -0.50 -0.08 -17.83
C GLU A 68 0.45 -0.51 -16.73
N PHE A 69 0.01 -0.42 -15.46
CA PHE A 69 0.78 -0.91 -14.33
C PHE A 69 1.08 -2.41 -14.43
N ALA A 70 0.04 -3.22 -14.69
CA ALA A 70 0.19 -4.66 -14.81
C ALA A 70 1.11 -5.09 -15.96
N SER A 71 1.06 -4.37 -17.10
CA SER A 71 1.99 -4.62 -18.20
C SER A 71 3.43 -4.27 -17.83
N ALA A 72 3.63 -3.23 -17.03
CA ALA A 72 4.94 -2.85 -16.52
C ALA A 72 5.49 -3.83 -15.47
N CYS A 73 4.64 -4.63 -14.81
CA CYS A 73 5.06 -5.60 -13.81
C CYS A 73 5.87 -6.76 -14.38
N THR A 74 5.86 -7.03 -15.68
CA THR A 74 6.67 -8.10 -16.29
C THR A 74 7.84 -7.52 -17.10
N PRO A 75 8.98 -8.24 -17.23
CA PRO A 75 10.13 -7.74 -17.98
C PRO A 75 9.77 -7.34 -19.41
N ARG A 76 10.34 -6.24 -19.94
CA ARG A 76 10.00 -5.78 -21.30
C ARG A 76 10.59 -6.62 -22.42
N MET A 77 11.70 -7.30 -22.13
CA MET A 77 12.45 -8.08 -23.10
C MET A 77 12.90 -9.38 -22.46
N ARG A 78 12.81 -10.46 -23.24
CA ARG A 78 13.47 -11.72 -22.93
C ARG A 78 14.40 -12.06 -24.07
N ARG A 79 15.62 -12.48 -23.72
CA ARG A 79 16.55 -13.09 -24.67
C ARG A 79 16.16 -14.56 -24.78
N GLU A 80 15.49 -14.92 -25.86
CA GLU A 80 15.24 -16.32 -26.20
C GLU A 80 16.39 -16.83 -27.05
N LYS A 81 16.92 -18.01 -26.75
CA LYS A 81 17.94 -18.64 -27.61
C LYS A 81 17.31 -18.87 -28.98
N ALA A 82 17.96 -18.37 -30.02
CA ALA A 82 17.54 -18.62 -31.40
C ALA A 82 18.33 -19.81 -31.98
N ASP A 83 17.71 -20.55 -32.90
CA ASP A 83 18.28 -21.76 -33.53
C ASP A 83 19.38 -21.44 -34.58
N ASN A 84 19.88 -20.20 -34.61
CA ASN A 84 20.89 -19.71 -35.54
C ASN A 84 22.17 -19.24 -34.82
N ILE A 85 23.29 -19.21 -35.55
CA ILE A 85 24.67 -19.04 -35.03
C ILE A 85 24.88 -17.73 -34.24
N LEU A 86 24.03 -16.71 -34.42
CA LEU A 86 24.06 -15.42 -33.71
C LEU A 86 23.14 -15.36 -32.46
N GLY A 87 22.35 -16.41 -32.23
CA GLY A 87 22.00 -16.93 -30.91
C GLY A 87 20.86 -16.31 -30.11
N TYR A 88 20.20 -15.21 -30.52
CA TYR A 88 19.08 -14.65 -29.74
C TYR A 88 17.97 -13.99 -30.56
N ASN A 89 16.72 -14.38 -30.28
CA ASN A 89 15.51 -13.67 -30.74
C ASN A 89 15.01 -12.74 -29.62
N PRO A 90 14.74 -11.45 -29.91
CA PRO A 90 14.13 -10.55 -28.93
C PRO A 90 12.65 -10.88 -28.77
N GLY A 91 12.26 -11.46 -27.63
CA GLY A 91 10.87 -11.48 -27.21
C GLY A 91 10.47 -10.09 -26.73
N ILE A 92 9.60 -9.40 -27.47
CA ILE A 92 9.08 -8.07 -27.11
C ILE A 92 7.80 -8.23 -26.28
N LEU A 93 7.65 -7.41 -25.24
CA LEU A 93 6.48 -7.39 -24.36
C LEU A 93 5.16 -7.28 -25.14
N THR A 94 4.22 -8.16 -24.80
CA THR A 94 2.79 -8.01 -25.10
C THR A 94 2.08 -7.51 -23.84
N SER A 95 1.03 -6.71 -23.98
CA SER A 95 0.25 -6.23 -22.83
C SER A 95 -0.22 -7.40 -21.96
N ASN A 96 -0.14 -7.26 -20.64
CA ASN A 96 -0.70 -8.26 -19.74
C ASN A 96 -2.22 -8.08 -19.65
N ASP A 97 -2.94 -9.19 -19.80
CA ASP A 97 -4.35 -9.23 -19.51
C ASP A 97 -4.56 -9.29 -18.00
N ILE A 98 -5.18 -8.24 -17.48
CA ILE A 98 -5.66 -8.19 -16.10
C ILE A 98 -7.09 -8.71 -16.05
N LYS A 99 -7.44 -9.39 -14.97
CA LYS A 99 -8.81 -9.90 -14.77
C LYS A 99 -9.85 -8.78 -14.71
N ARG A 100 -9.45 -7.59 -14.25
CA ARG A 100 -10.38 -6.48 -13.99
C ARG A 100 -9.82 -5.14 -14.47
N PRO A 101 -10.57 -4.35 -15.25
CA PRO A 101 -10.21 -2.98 -15.56
C PRO A 101 -10.36 -2.07 -14.33
N GLY A 102 -9.69 -0.93 -14.34
CA GLY A 102 -9.77 0.05 -13.27
C GLY A 102 -8.55 0.97 -13.21
N LYS A 103 -8.41 1.60 -12.05
CA LYS A 103 -7.31 2.47 -11.68
C LYS A 103 -6.76 2.06 -10.32
N ILE A 104 -5.47 2.29 -10.13
CA ILE A 104 -4.75 2.16 -8.87
C ILE A 104 -4.65 3.54 -8.27
N ASP A 105 -5.01 3.71 -7.00
CA ASP A 105 -5.01 5.02 -6.34
C ASP A 105 -3.64 5.69 -6.44
N ILE A 106 -2.56 4.94 -6.13
CA ILE A 106 -1.18 5.39 -6.34
C ILE A 106 -0.31 4.26 -6.90
N ALA A 107 0.36 4.52 -8.02
CA ALA A 107 1.42 3.66 -8.55
C ALA A 107 2.76 4.38 -8.47
N VAL A 108 3.78 3.69 -7.93
CA VAL A 108 5.14 4.21 -7.82
C VAL A 108 6.05 3.42 -8.75
N TYR A 109 6.86 4.13 -9.51
CA TYR A 109 7.86 3.57 -10.41
C TYR A 109 9.24 4.12 -10.07
N THR A 110 10.26 3.30 -10.25
CA THR A 110 11.64 3.77 -10.45
C THR A 110 11.91 3.86 -11.96
N ASN A 111 12.97 4.55 -12.35
CA ASN A 111 13.42 4.56 -13.73
C ASN A 111 14.82 3.95 -13.81
N THR A 112 15.02 3.04 -14.75
CA THR A 112 16.32 2.44 -15.03
C THR A 112 16.55 2.54 -16.53
N ASN A 113 17.55 3.31 -16.94
CA ASN A 113 17.90 3.53 -18.36
C ASN A 113 16.71 4.00 -19.22
N GLY A 114 15.88 4.91 -18.70
CA GLY A 114 14.73 5.45 -19.42
C GLY A 114 13.50 4.53 -19.41
N ILE A 115 13.56 3.38 -18.72
CA ILE A 115 12.44 2.45 -18.58
C ILE A 115 11.85 2.57 -17.17
N ASP A 116 10.55 2.85 -17.11
CA ASP A 116 9.80 2.84 -15.85
C ASP A 116 9.62 1.39 -15.36
N ILE A 117 10.10 1.10 -14.16
CA ILE A 117 9.99 -0.18 -13.48
C ILE A 117 9.05 0.01 -12.27
N PRO A 118 7.96 -0.77 -12.16
CA PRO A 118 7.02 -0.61 -11.06
C PRO A 118 7.67 -1.02 -9.73
N LEU A 119 7.59 -0.13 -8.76
CA LEU A 119 8.10 -0.33 -7.41
C LEU A 119 7.00 -0.82 -6.45
N CYS A 120 5.84 -0.17 -6.48
CA CYS A 120 4.66 -0.62 -5.75
C CYS A 120 3.34 -0.05 -6.30
N ALA A 121 2.26 -0.81 -6.10
CA ALA A 121 0.89 -0.33 -6.16
C ALA A 121 0.40 -0.07 -4.74
N ILE A 122 -0.36 1.01 -4.55
CA ILE A 122 -0.92 1.41 -3.27
C ILE A 122 -2.42 1.66 -3.47
N GLU A 123 -3.24 0.92 -2.74
CA GLU A 123 -4.68 1.12 -2.64
C GLU A 123 -4.99 1.80 -1.31
N VAL A 124 -5.90 2.76 -1.34
CA VAL A 124 -6.22 3.69 -0.25
C VAL A 124 -7.69 3.57 0.06
N LYS A 125 -8.03 3.48 1.34
CA LYS A 125 -9.42 3.53 1.79
C LYS A 125 -9.58 4.54 2.92
N GLY A 126 -10.70 5.26 2.88
CA GLY A 126 -11.11 6.19 3.94
C GLY A 126 -11.46 5.50 5.26
N PHE A 127 -12.33 6.14 6.04
CA PHE A 127 -12.71 5.64 7.36
C PHE A 127 -13.68 4.45 7.31
N ASN A 128 -13.38 3.43 8.12
CA ASN A 128 -14.22 2.27 8.37
C ASN A 128 -14.70 1.56 7.09
N PRO A 129 -13.80 1.24 6.14
CA PRO A 129 -14.19 0.63 4.88
C PRO A 129 -14.86 -0.73 5.11
N SER A 130 -15.81 -1.06 4.22
CA SER A 130 -16.52 -2.34 4.32
C SER A 130 -15.56 -3.51 4.06
N LYS A 131 -15.86 -4.67 4.66
CA LYS A 131 -15.08 -5.91 4.44
C LYS A 131 -14.91 -6.23 2.95
N GLN A 132 -15.96 -6.02 2.15
CA GLN A 132 -15.95 -6.33 0.72
C GLN A 132 -14.96 -5.44 -0.04
N LEU A 133 -14.92 -4.13 0.27
CA LEU A 133 -13.97 -3.21 -0.34
C LEU A 133 -12.53 -3.56 0.03
N ILE A 134 -12.28 -3.81 1.31
CA ILE A 134 -10.95 -4.22 1.81
C ILE A 134 -10.46 -5.48 1.08
N ILE A 135 -11.28 -6.54 1.03
CA ILE A 135 -10.87 -7.80 0.40
C ILE A 135 -10.62 -7.58 -1.10
N LYS A 136 -11.48 -6.81 -1.78
CA LYS A 136 -11.35 -6.51 -3.20
C LYS A 136 -10.01 -5.84 -3.52
N ASP A 137 -9.58 -4.87 -2.73
CA ASP A 137 -8.34 -4.14 -2.98
C ASP A 137 -7.10 -4.98 -2.62
N LEU A 138 -7.17 -5.75 -1.53
CA LEU A 138 -6.11 -6.71 -1.18
C LEU A 138 -5.94 -7.79 -2.27
N GLU A 139 -7.04 -8.31 -2.82
CA GLU A 139 -7.02 -9.27 -3.92
C GLU A 139 -6.41 -8.64 -5.16
N ARG A 140 -6.81 -7.41 -5.51
CA ARG A 140 -6.26 -6.69 -6.66
C ARG A 140 -4.75 -6.49 -6.52
N ASN A 141 -4.27 -6.07 -5.35
CA ASN A 141 -2.83 -5.98 -5.07
C ASN A 141 -2.11 -7.32 -5.23
N SER A 142 -2.76 -8.41 -4.80
CA SER A 142 -2.22 -9.76 -4.90
C SER A 142 -2.14 -10.27 -6.35
N GLU A 143 -3.06 -9.86 -7.23
CA GLU A 143 -3.08 -10.26 -8.64
C GLU A 143 -1.77 -9.88 -9.36
N TYR A 144 -1.19 -8.71 -9.05
CA TYR A 144 0.02 -8.24 -9.73
C TYR A 144 1.22 -9.19 -9.56
N PHE A 145 1.31 -9.93 -8.46
CA PHE A 145 2.42 -10.85 -8.21
C PHE A 145 2.32 -12.15 -9.03
N GLY A 146 1.10 -12.53 -9.42
CA GLY A 146 0.82 -13.71 -10.24
C GLY A 146 0.89 -13.46 -11.75
N LEU A 147 1.13 -12.23 -12.19
CA LEU A 147 1.23 -11.90 -13.61
C LEU A 147 2.42 -12.62 -14.26
N ALA A 148 2.16 -13.18 -15.44
CA ALA A 148 3.16 -13.82 -16.28
C ALA A 148 2.90 -13.45 -17.75
N SER A 149 3.99 -13.29 -18.49
CA SER A 149 4.01 -12.97 -19.91
C SER A 149 5.08 -13.81 -20.61
N ARG A 150 5.17 -13.71 -21.94
CA ARG A 150 6.25 -14.37 -22.71
C ARG A 150 7.64 -13.95 -22.24
N THR A 151 7.76 -12.72 -21.75
CA THR A 151 9.03 -12.11 -21.35
C THR A 151 9.40 -12.38 -19.89
N GLY A 152 8.51 -12.97 -19.09
CA GLY A 152 8.79 -13.38 -17.72
C GLY A 152 7.62 -13.23 -16.77
N THR A 153 7.88 -13.48 -15.49
CA THR A 153 6.92 -13.32 -14.40
C THR A 153 7.02 -11.94 -13.75
N SER A 154 6.03 -11.59 -12.95
CA SER A 154 5.97 -10.31 -12.26
C SER A 154 7.24 -10.03 -11.43
N THR A 155 7.85 -8.88 -11.64
CA THR A 155 8.98 -8.35 -10.88
C THR A 155 8.55 -7.37 -9.79
N LEU A 156 7.24 -7.22 -9.54
CA LEU A 156 6.72 -6.29 -8.54
C LEU A 156 7.30 -6.64 -7.15
N PRO A 157 8.04 -5.71 -6.50
CA PRO A 157 8.66 -5.97 -5.21
C PRO A 157 7.65 -6.12 -4.07
N PHE A 158 6.71 -5.16 -3.97
CA PHE A 158 5.67 -5.16 -2.95
C PHE A 158 4.45 -4.34 -3.42
N ALA A 159 3.34 -4.52 -2.72
CA ALA A 159 2.12 -3.72 -2.86
C ALA A 159 1.64 -3.32 -1.47
N VAL A 160 0.88 -2.23 -1.39
CA VAL A 160 0.42 -1.67 -0.12
C VAL A 160 -1.08 -1.41 -0.15
N PHE A 161 -1.74 -1.71 0.94
CA PHE A 161 -3.08 -1.22 1.23
C PHE A 161 -3.02 -0.34 2.47
N ILE A 162 -3.60 0.86 2.44
CA ILE A 162 -3.76 1.72 3.62
C ILE A 162 -5.22 2.01 3.87
N GLY A 163 -5.61 2.08 5.15
CA GLY A 163 -6.99 2.35 5.55
C GLY A 163 -7.10 3.05 6.89
N LEU A 164 -8.21 3.75 7.10
CA LEU A 164 -8.50 4.46 8.35
C LEU A 164 -9.67 3.79 9.11
N HIS A 165 -9.62 3.82 10.44
CA HIS A 165 -10.75 3.45 11.31
C HIS A 165 -10.95 4.52 12.36
N SER A 166 -12.19 4.75 12.75
CA SER A 166 -12.53 5.72 13.81
C SER A 166 -13.36 5.06 14.89
N TYR A 167 -13.05 5.38 16.14
CA TYR A 167 -13.77 4.94 17.31
C TYR A 167 -14.12 6.14 18.17
N LYS A 168 -15.33 6.18 18.71
CA LYS A 168 -15.80 7.25 19.60
C LYS A 168 -15.65 6.86 21.07
N GLY A 169 -15.56 7.86 21.95
CA GLY A 169 -15.56 7.72 23.40
C GLY A 169 -14.37 6.89 23.90
N VAL A 170 -13.16 7.20 23.44
CA VAL A 170 -11.92 6.49 23.80
C VAL A 170 -11.14 7.31 24.82
N TRP A 171 -11.39 7.01 26.10
CA TRP A 171 -10.94 7.83 27.23
C TRP A 171 -9.64 7.34 27.88
N ASP A 172 -9.25 6.09 27.62
CA ASP A 172 -8.12 5.46 28.29
C ASP A 172 -7.27 4.61 27.32
N ASP A 173 -6.03 4.36 27.73
CA ASP A 173 -5.05 3.60 26.96
C ASP A 173 -5.45 2.13 26.78
N LYS A 174 -6.29 1.59 27.68
CA LYS A 174 -6.78 0.21 27.57
C LYS A 174 -7.74 0.06 26.40
N LYS A 175 -8.65 1.03 26.22
CA LYS A 175 -9.60 1.09 25.11
C LYS A 175 -8.88 1.43 23.80
N GLU A 176 -7.86 2.28 23.83
CA GLU A 176 -6.97 2.52 22.70
C GLU A 176 -6.31 1.21 22.21
N LYS A 177 -5.61 0.51 23.11
CA LYS A 177 -4.97 -0.79 22.81
C LYS A 177 -5.99 -1.82 22.31
N SER A 178 -7.18 -1.84 22.91
CA SER A 178 -8.27 -2.73 22.47
C SER A 178 -8.71 -2.43 21.03
N ASN A 179 -8.83 -1.15 20.65
CA ASN A 179 -9.19 -0.73 19.30
C ASN A 179 -8.10 -1.12 18.28
N ILE A 180 -6.82 -0.89 18.59
CA ILE A 180 -5.69 -1.31 17.73
C ILE A 180 -5.74 -2.83 17.50
N LEU A 181 -5.90 -3.61 18.58
CA LEU A 181 -5.98 -5.07 18.49
C LEU A 181 -7.21 -5.52 17.69
N LYS A 182 -8.34 -4.85 17.86
CA LYS A 182 -9.58 -5.11 17.10
C LYS A 182 -9.38 -4.89 15.60
N VAL A 183 -8.72 -3.80 15.20
CA VAL A 183 -8.39 -3.54 13.79
C VAL A 183 -7.40 -4.59 13.28
N LYS A 184 -6.33 -4.88 14.02
CA LYS A 184 -5.33 -5.88 13.63
C LYS A 184 -5.96 -7.25 13.38
N ASN A 185 -6.69 -7.78 14.36
CA ASN A 185 -7.36 -9.07 14.28
C ASN A 185 -8.39 -9.11 13.13
N ARG A 186 -9.07 -7.99 12.85
CA ARG A 186 -10.02 -7.88 11.74
C ARG A 186 -9.33 -8.14 10.40
N TYR A 187 -8.20 -7.48 10.13
CA TYR A 187 -7.48 -7.64 8.85
C TYR A 187 -6.78 -8.99 8.75
N GLU A 188 -6.18 -9.48 9.84
CA GLU A 188 -5.58 -10.82 9.89
C GLU A 188 -6.62 -11.92 9.61
N LYS A 189 -7.85 -11.75 10.10
CA LYS A 189 -8.96 -12.65 9.77
C LYS A 189 -9.39 -12.58 8.30
N TYR A 190 -9.35 -11.40 7.68
CA TYR A 190 -9.69 -11.25 6.26
C TYR A 190 -8.64 -11.90 5.36
N ILE A 191 -7.36 -11.74 5.71
CA ILE A 191 -6.25 -12.37 5.00
C ILE A 191 -6.32 -13.88 5.16
N SER A 192 -6.35 -14.39 6.40
CA SER A 192 -6.37 -15.83 6.68
C SER A 192 -7.58 -16.56 6.11
N GLY A 193 -8.72 -15.88 5.94
CA GLY A 193 -9.92 -16.42 5.30
C GLY A 193 -9.90 -16.41 3.76
N ASN A 194 -8.82 -15.95 3.12
CA ASN A 194 -8.73 -15.83 1.66
C ASN A 194 -7.48 -16.53 1.11
N ASN A 195 -7.68 -17.62 0.37
CA ASN A 195 -6.60 -18.45 -0.18
C ASN A 195 -5.65 -17.68 -1.11
N ASN A 196 -6.16 -16.71 -1.89
CA ASN A 196 -5.32 -15.91 -2.78
C ASN A 196 -4.35 -15.04 -1.97
N LEU A 197 -4.85 -14.42 -0.89
CA LEU A 197 -4.05 -13.56 -0.02
C LEU A 197 -3.02 -14.36 0.79
N ASN A 198 -3.40 -15.56 1.25
CA ASN A 198 -2.55 -16.48 2.01
C ASN A 198 -1.37 -17.04 1.22
N SER A 199 -1.44 -17.04 -0.12
CA SER A 199 -0.33 -17.49 -0.98
C SER A 199 0.86 -16.52 -1.00
N LEU A 200 0.69 -15.32 -0.44
CA LEU A 200 1.67 -14.24 -0.39
C LEU A 200 2.05 -13.92 1.06
N HIS A 201 3.20 -13.27 1.25
CA HIS A 201 3.59 -12.74 2.55
C HIS A 201 2.83 -11.44 2.80
N GLN A 202 2.05 -11.41 3.87
CA GLN A 202 1.24 -10.25 4.27
C GLN A 202 1.69 -9.76 5.64
N LYS A 203 2.06 -8.49 5.75
CA LYS A 203 2.39 -7.83 7.02
C LYS A 203 1.34 -6.79 7.35
N VAL A 204 0.61 -6.98 8.44
CA VAL A 204 -0.38 -6.03 8.97
C VAL A 204 0.27 -5.17 10.05
N ASP A 205 0.28 -3.87 9.82
CA ASP A 205 0.79 -2.86 10.75
C ASP A 205 -0.34 -1.91 11.13
N VAL A 206 -0.61 -1.75 12.42
CA VAL A 206 -1.72 -0.97 12.95
C VAL A 206 -1.19 -0.03 14.02
N PHE A 207 -1.57 1.25 13.94
CA PHE A 207 -1.06 2.29 14.83
C PHE A 207 -2.10 3.39 15.06
N THR A 208 -1.95 4.11 16.16
CA THR A 208 -2.74 5.31 16.47
C THR A 208 -2.28 6.45 15.57
N ILE A 209 -3.22 7.08 14.86
CA ILE A 209 -2.97 8.27 14.05
C ILE A 209 -3.16 9.53 14.91
N ARG A 210 -4.31 9.61 15.57
CA ARG A 210 -4.71 10.73 16.40
C ARG A 210 -5.62 10.23 17.51
N ARG A 211 -5.50 10.90 18.65
CA ARG A 211 -6.42 10.79 19.78
C ARG A 211 -7.05 12.17 19.97
N GLY A 212 -8.36 12.20 20.21
CA GLY A 212 -9.05 13.39 20.71
C GLY A 212 -8.37 13.86 21.98
N VAL A 213 -8.22 15.16 22.12
CA VAL A 213 -7.64 15.74 23.33
C VAL A 213 -8.76 15.81 24.35
N LEU A 214 -8.54 15.27 25.55
CA LEU A 214 -9.39 15.51 26.71
C LEU A 214 -9.52 17.02 26.88
N PRO A 215 -10.71 17.61 26.65
CA PRO A 215 -10.83 19.04 26.81
C PRO A 215 -10.71 19.33 28.32
N ASP A 216 -10.01 20.41 28.70
CA ASP A 216 -9.90 20.83 30.10
C ASP A 216 -11.29 21.17 30.64
N LEU A 217 -11.77 20.43 31.65
CA LEU A 217 -13.09 20.62 32.27
C LEU A 217 -13.33 22.04 32.77
N ASN A 218 -12.27 22.80 33.07
CA ASN A 218 -12.35 24.20 33.48
C ASN A 218 -12.08 25.18 32.32
N GLY A 219 -11.85 24.67 31.12
CA GLY A 219 -11.61 25.45 29.92
C GLY A 219 -12.86 26.23 29.52
N PRO A 220 -12.74 27.55 29.27
CA PRO A 220 -13.90 28.40 28.92
C PRO A 220 -14.64 27.88 27.67
N TYR A 221 -13.93 27.24 26.74
CA TYR A 221 -14.48 26.66 25.53
C TYR A 221 -15.47 25.50 25.78
N ILE A 222 -15.26 24.70 26.84
CA ILE A 222 -16.20 23.62 27.21
C ILE A 222 -17.49 24.21 27.78
N GLN A 223 -17.35 25.18 28.67
CA GLN A 223 -18.49 25.79 29.37
C GLN A 223 -19.40 26.55 28.39
N GLU A 224 -18.82 27.17 27.36
CA GLU A 224 -19.54 27.96 26.35
C GLU A 224 -20.20 27.10 25.25
N HIS A 225 -19.58 25.98 24.86
CA HIS A 225 -20.07 25.16 23.74
C HIS A 225 -20.67 23.80 24.14
N GLY A 226 -20.60 23.41 25.42
CA GLY A 226 -21.28 22.23 25.94
C GLY A 226 -20.80 20.92 25.31
N LEU A 227 -19.48 20.71 25.23
CA LEU A 227 -18.88 19.46 24.72
C LEU A 227 -19.42 18.26 25.52
N GLN A 228 -19.99 17.28 24.81
CA GLN A 228 -20.71 16.15 25.42
C GLN A 228 -19.83 14.89 25.57
N GLY A 229 -18.56 14.95 25.15
CA GLY A 229 -17.64 13.80 25.17
C GLY A 229 -17.91 12.78 24.06
N ASP A 230 -18.79 13.10 23.13
CA ASP A 230 -18.96 12.38 21.86
C ASP A 230 -17.98 12.85 20.78
N GLU A 231 -17.23 13.93 21.06
CA GLU A 231 -16.10 14.45 20.29
C GLU A 231 -14.84 13.56 20.40
N ASP A 232 -14.75 12.66 21.38
CA ASP A 232 -13.50 11.91 21.61
C ASP A 232 -13.29 10.80 20.59
N TYR A 233 -12.51 11.13 19.56
CA TYR A 233 -12.14 10.20 18.51
C TYR A 233 -10.80 9.52 18.77
N HIS A 234 -10.75 8.24 18.47
CA HIS A 234 -9.50 7.51 18.25
C HIS A 234 -9.44 7.10 16.79
N PHE A 235 -8.51 7.71 16.05
CA PHE A 235 -8.23 7.38 14.66
C PHE A 235 -7.09 6.37 14.61
N VAL A 236 -7.36 5.24 13.96
CA VAL A 236 -6.43 4.12 13.81
C VAL A 236 -6.08 3.98 12.34
N GLY A 237 -4.78 3.95 12.05
CA GLY A 237 -4.25 3.63 10.74
C GLY A 237 -3.94 2.14 10.63
N VAL A 238 -4.21 1.57 9.46
CA VAL A 238 -3.74 0.25 9.07
C VAL A 238 -2.94 0.37 7.78
N VAL A 239 -1.79 -0.30 7.74
CA VAL A 239 -0.94 -0.47 6.56
C VAL A 239 -0.70 -1.96 6.38
N ILE A 240 -1.06 -2.49 5.21
CA ILE A 240 -0.82 -3.88 4.83
C ILE A 240 0.20 -3.90 3.72
N THR A 241 1.31 -4.59 3.94
CA THR A 241 2.33 -4.82 2.91
C THR A 241 2.20 -6.24 2.39
N THR A 242 2.01 -6.38 1.09
CA THR A 242 1.94 -7.66 0.37
C THR A 242 3.24 -7.89 -0.41
N LYS A 243 3.80 -9.10 -0.34
CA LYS A 243 5.00 -9.53 -1.08
C LYS A 243 4.89 -10.97 -1.52
N LYS A 244 5.72 -11.37 -2.50
CA LYS A 244 5.95 -12.80 -2.78
C LYS A 244 6.56 -13.47 -1.54
N ASN A 245 6.10 -14.68 -1.23
CA ASN A 245 6.81 -15.54 -0.29
C ASN A 245 8.21 -15.78 -0.86
N LEU A 246 9.25 -15.55 -0.06
CA LEU A 246 10.60 -15.95 -0.40
C LEU A 246 10.64 -17.47 -0.29
N THR A 247 10.26 -18.17 -1.36
CA THR A 247 10.62 -19.58 -1.48
C THR A 247 12.13 -19.59 -1.53
N ILE A 248 12.78 -20.17 -0.53
CA ILE A 248 14.21 -20.47 -0.56
C ILE A 248 14.40 -21.33 -1.80
N GLN A 249 14.86 -20.72 -2.90
CA GLN A 249 15.27 -21.49 -4.06
C GLN A 249 16.48 -22.28 -3.59
N SER A 250 16.30 -23.59 -3.43
CA SER A 250 17.42 -24.51 -3.29
C SER A 250 18.38 -24.23 -4.43
N THR A 251 19.58 -23.80 -4.06
CA THR A 251 20.70 -23.62 -4.97
C THR A 251 20.83 -24.88 -5.83
N PRO A 252 20.93 -24.80 -7.16
CA PRO A 252 21.18 -25.97 -7.97
C PRO A 252 22.50 -26.56 -7.50
N THR A 253 22.48 -27.79 -6.99
CA THR A 253 23.68 -28.56 -6.66
C THR A 253 24.55 -28.56 -7.92
N GLN A 254 25.73 -27.94 -7.84
CA GLN A 254 26.76 -28.08 -8.86
C GLN A 254 27.06 -29.57 -8.98
N LYS A 255 26.60 -30.21 -10.05
CA LYS A 255 27.14 -31.51 -10.46
C LYS A 255 28.59 -31.24 -10.86
N SER A 256 29.51 -31.70 -10.01
CA SER A 256 30.93 -31.78 -10.33
C SER A 256 31.10 -32.66 -11.57
N TYR A 257 31.53 -32.05 -12.67
CA TYR A 257 32.21 -32.76 -13.72
C TYR A 257 33.70 -32.79 -13.37
N ALA A 258 34.21 -33.97 -13.07
CA ALA A 258 35.61 -34.36 -13.15
C ALA A 258 35.56 -35.87 -13.45
N GLU A 259 35.67 -36.30 -14.70
CA GLU A 259 36.83 -36.34 -15.60
C GLU A 259 37.30 -37.81 -15.70
N VAL A 260 37.40 -38.26 -16.96
CA VAL A 260 37.99 -39.52 -17.42
C VAL A 260 39.47 -39.25 -17.67
#